data_AF-A0A847AA46-F1
#
_entry.id   AF-A0A847AA46-F1
#
_cell.length_a   1.000
_cell.length_b   1.000
_cell.length_c   1.000
_cell.angle_alpha   90.00
_cell.angle_beta   90.00
_cell.angle_gamma   90.00
#
_symmetry.space_group_name_H-M   'P 1'
#
loop_
_entity.id
_entity.type
_entity.pdbx_description
1 polymer ?
#
loop_
_entity_poly.entity_id
_entity_poly.type
_entity_poly.pdbx_seq_one_letter_code
_entity_poly.pdbx_strand_id
1 'polypeptide(L)'
;LKSILGPAEKDTIALCFTAKPLNRPLAISDIMDDVLHIRGASFSNLLSSLRSRALWYFTEGLDGRSWNELEIKIYDSWGDYTGHYERLRTVLDSLDAGMILGEGWGRDYAHILMAVRIYRISFFTFLPPEGVKEILMGLEYDAEGERIADLDLYRGREKISWGGLLSKKGPPHDRTALGRAFREKLSSRLPGDKAALLESMEREIKSRRGSPPAAGK
;
A
#
# COMPACT_ATOMS: atom_id res chain seq x y z
N LEU A 1 -16.19 -1.59 25.86
CA LEU A 1 -15.12 -0.80 26.53
C LEU A 1 -14.90 -1.23 27.98
N LYS A 2 -15.82 -1.03 28.93
CA LYS A 2 -15.62 -1.52 30.32
C LYS A 2 -15.39 -3.05 30.42
N SER A 3 -16.00 -3.83 29.53
CA SER A 3 -15.78 -5.28 29.45
C SER A 3 -14.39 -5.67 28.94
N ILE A 4 -13.78 -4.83 28.09
CA ILE A 4 -12.47 -5.08 27.45
C ILE A 4 -11.35 -4.53 28.34
N LEU A 5 -11.55 -3.34 28.91
CA LEU A 5 -10.56 -2.65 29.73
C LEU A 5 -10.39 -3.26 31.13
N GLY A 6 -11.17 -4.27 31.52
CA GLY A 6 -11.10 -4.85 32.85
C GLY A 6 -11.30 -3.84 34.00
N PRO A 7 -10.90 -4.19 35.23
CA PRO A 7 -11.00 -3.28 36.38
C PRO A 7 -10.03 -2.09 36.21
N ALA A 8 -10.60 -0.88 36.18
CA ALA A 8 -9.83 0.36 36.11
C ALA A 8 -9.23 0.70 37.48
N GLU A 9 -7.96 0.39 37.67
CA GLU A 9 -7.18 0.91 38.79
C GLU A 9 -6.75 2.37 38.54
N LYS A 10 -6.65 3.17 39.60
CA LYS A 10 -6.11 4.54 39.51
C LYS A 10 -4.69 4.52 38.94
N ASP A 11 -4.34 5.56 38.17
CA ASP A 11 -3.01 5.76 37.56
C ASP A 11 -2.54 4.62 36.65
N THR A 12 -3.48 3.93 36.02
CA THR A 12 -3.22 2.89 35.02
C THR A 12 -3.61 3.37 33.62
N ILE A 13 -2.71 3.18 32.65
CA ILE A 13 -2.98 3.40 31.24
C ILE A 13 -3.24 2.05 30.57
N ALA A 14 -4.38 1.92 29.90
CA ALA A 14 -4.69 0.75 29.09
C ALA A 14 -4.13 0.92 27.68
N LEU A 15 -3.29 -0.03 27.25
CA LEU A 15 -2.82 -0.17 25.89
C LEU A 15 -3.60 -1.32 25.23
N CYS A 16 -4.41 -0.97 24.24
CA CYS A 16 -5.22 -1.91 23.47
C CYS A 16 -4.57 -2.19 22.11
N PHE A 17 -4.84 -3.36 21.55
CA PHE A 17 -4.29 -3.79 20.26
C PHE A 17 -5.38 -3.95 19.19
N THR A 18 -5.01 -3.82 17.93
CA THR A 18 -5.89 -4.06 16.79
C THR A 18 -5.09 -4.52 15.59
N ALA A 19 -5.68 -5.40 14.77
CA ALA A 19 -5.15 -5.78 13.47
C ALA A 19 -5.66 -4.86 12.34
N LYS A 20 -6.52 -3.88 12.66
CA LYS A 20 -7.03 -2.92 11.68
C LYS A 20 -6.12 -1.69 11.61
N PRO A 21 -5.92 -1.12 10.41
CA PRO A 21 -5.25 0.16 10.22
C PRO A 21 -5.74 1.26 11.18
N LEU A 22 -4.79 2.01 11.76
CA LEU A 22 -5.07 3.08 12.73
C LEU A 22 -5.38 4.43 12.08
N ASN A 23 -5.26 4.51 10.75
CA ASN A 23 -5.54 5.69 9.94
C ASN A 23 -7.04 5.97 9.72
N ARG A 24 -7.93 5.27 10.45
CA ARG A 24 -9.40 5.38 10.36
C ARG A 24 -10.08 5.17 11.71
N PRO A 25 -11.35 5.59 11.87
CA PRO A 25 -12.14 5.22 13.04
C PRO A 25 -12.25 3.71 13.19
N LEU A 26 -12.14 3.22 14.42
CA LEU A 26 -12.26 1.81 14.76
C LEU A 26 -13.54 1.57 15.57
N ALA A 27 -14.23 0.48 15.29
CA ALA A 27 -15.29 0.00 16.16
C ALA A 27 -14.67 -0.71 17.38
N ILE A 28 -15.45 -0.83 18.45
CA ILE A 28 -15.03 -1.56 19.65
C ILE A 28 -14.74 -3.04 19.31
N SER A 29 -15.45 -3.61 18.34
CA SER A 29 -15.22 -4.97 17.84
C SER A 29 -13.90 -5.15 17.07
N ASP A 30 -13.24 -4.05 16.67
CA ASP A 30 -11.93 -4.10 16.01
C ASP A 30 -10.78 -4.16 17.03
N ILE A 31 -11.07 -3.93 18.31
CA ILE A 31 -10.10 -3.99 19.40
C ILE A 31 -9.97 -5.45 19.84
N MET A 32 -8.72 -5.92 19.96
CA MET A 32 -8.41 -7.26 20.45
C MET A 32 -8.75 -7.39 21.93
N ASP A 33 -9.00 -8.61 22.38
CA ASP A 33 -9.35 -8.89 23.78
C ASP A 33 -8.17 -8.67 24.73
N ASP A 34 -6.94 -8.77 24.23
CA ASP A 34 -5.73 -8.50 25.00
C ASP A 34 -5.58 -7.00 25.30
N VAL A 35 -5.43 -6.66 26.58
CA VAL A 35 -5.17 -5.30 27.05
C VAL A 35 -3.99 -5.30 28.01
N LEU A 36 -3.00 -4.45 27.72
CA LEU A 36 -1.85 -4.26 28.60
C LEU A 36 -2.10 -3.06 29.53
N HIS A 37 -2.10 -3.33 30.83
CA HIS A 37 -2.26 -2.30 31.87
C HIS A 37 -0.90 -1.80 32.35
N ILE A 38 -0.57 -0.56 32.01
CA ILE A 38 0.71 0.07 32.35
C ILE A 38 0.52 0.99 33.55
N ARG A 39 1.29 0.75 34.62
CA ARG A 39 1.26 1.52 35.87
C ARG A 39 2.53 2.36 36.02
N GLY A 40 2.44 3.46 36.77
CA GLY A 40 3.62 4.25 37.17
C GLY A 40 4.26 5.06 36.03
N ALA A 41 3.59 5.20 34.88
CA ALA A 41 4.04 6.02 33.76
C ALA A 41 3.03 7.13 33.47
N SER A 42 3.52 8.32 33.09
CA SER A 42 2.65 9.35 32.52
C SER A 42 2.30 8.98 31.08
N PHE A 43 1.12 9.41 30.61
CA PHE A 43 0.67 9.18 29.25
C PHE A 43 1.66 9.73 28.21
N SER A 44 2.20 10.94 28.44
CA SER A 44 3.18 11.56 27.56
C SER A 44 4.47 10.75 27.44
N ASN A 45 5.01 10.26 28.57
CA ASN A 45 6.23 9.47 28.59
C ASN A 45 6.02 8.13 27.90
N LEU A 46 4.90 7.45 28.19
CA LEU A 46 4.55 6.20 27.54
C LEU A 46 4.41 6.39 26.02
N LEU A 47 3.63 7.38 25.58
CA LEU A 47 3.41 7.63 24.16
C LEU A 47 4.72 7.98 23.44
N SER A 48 5.54 8.86 24.03
CA SER A 48 6.86 9.21 23.48
C SER A 48 7.75 7.97 23.36
N SER A 49 7.74 7.13 24.40
CA SER A 49 8.53 5.90 24.46
C SER A 49 8.05 4.82 23.48
N LEU A 50 6.75 4.74 23.20
CA LEU A 50 6.20 3.85 22.17
C LEU A 50 6.58 4.33 20.77
N ARG A 51 6.46 5.63 20.51
CA ARG A 51 6.77 6.24 19.20
C ARG A 51 8.25 6.13 18.86
N SER A 52 9.15 6.39 19.82
CA SER A 52 10.60 6.29 19.59
C SER A 52 11.07 4.87 19.27
N ARG A 53 10.28 3.85 19.67
CA ARG A 53 10.55 2.44 19.40
C ARG A 53 9.62 1.82 18.37
N ALA A 54 8.81 2.61 17.66
CA ALA A 54 7.80 2.10 16.73
C ALA A 54 8.39 1.13 15.71
N LEU A 55 9.49 1.51 15.05
CA LEU A 55 10.16 0.66 14.06
C LEU A 55 10.71 -0.64 14.66
N TRP A 56 11.19 -0.58 15.91
CA TRP A 56 11.63 -1.77 16.64
C TRP A 56 10.46 -2.71 16.91
N TYR A 57 9.32 -2.20 17.41
CA TYR A 57 8.13 -3.01 17.61
C TYR A 57 7.62 -3.65 16.32
N PHE A 58 7.60 -2.90 15.21
CA PHE A 58 7.25 -3.47 13.91
C PHE A 58 8.20 -4.61 13.56
N THR A 59 9.51 -4.41 13.68
CA THR A 59 10.53 -5.41 13.32
C THR A 59 10.46 -6.67 14.18
N GLU A 60 10.25 -6.54 15.50
CA GLU A 60 10.09 -7.68 16.41
C GLU A 60 8.83 -8.50 16.10
N GLY A 61 7.78 -7.84 15.58
CA GLY A 61 6.53 -8.48 15.19
C GLY A 61 6.57 -9.19 13.82
N LEU A 62 7.66 -9.07 13.05
CA LEU A 62 7.79 -9.74 11.75
C LEU A 62 8.32 -11.16 11.91
N ASP A 63 7.71 -12.09 11.16
CA ASP A 63 8.28 -13.42 10.97
C ASP A 63 9.67 -13.30 10.33
N GLY A 64 10.69 -13.83 11.02
CA GLY A 64 12.08 -13.73 10.59
C GLY A 64 12.72 -12.34 10.77
N ARG A 65 12.00 -11.36 11.35
CA ARG A 65 12.51 -10.00 11.67
C ARG A 65 13.06 -9.23 10.47
N SER A 66 12.62 -9.55 9.26
CA SER A 66 13.15 -8.97 8.03
C SER A 66 12.10 -8.15 7.31
N TRP A 67 12.49 -6.95 6.90
CA TRP A 67 11.72 -6.13 5.98
C TRP A 67 12.06 -6.45 4.54
N ASN A 68 11.10 -6.29 3.65
CA ASN A 68 11.32 -6.34 2.21
C ASN A 68 11.64 -4.94 1.70
N GLU A 69 12.83 -4.80 1.11
CA GLU A 69 13.19 -3.63 0.32
C GLU A 69 12.82 -3.88 -1.15
N LEU A 70 11.85 -3.12 -1.63
CA LEU A 70 11.29 -3.26 -2.97
C LEU A 70 11.41 -1.96 -3.73
N GLU A 71 11.52 -2.06 -5.05
CA GLU A 71 11.42 -0.91 -5.94
C GLU A 71 10.14 -1.03 -6.78
N ILE A 72 9.33 0.02 -6.76
CA ILE A 72 8.17 0.15 -7.62
C ILE A 72 8.54 1.10 -8.76
N LYS A 73 8.29 0.68 -9.99
CA LYS A 73 8.47 1.51 -11.19
C LYS A 73 7.12 1.80 -11.83
N ILE A 74 6.83 3.06 -12.04
CA ILE A 74 5.63 3.54 -12.74
C ILE A 74 6.00 3.86 -14.18
N TYR A 75 5.33 3.20 -15.12
CA TYR A 75 5.37 3.55 -16.54
C TYR A 75 4.00 4.09 -16.94
N ASP A 76 4.01 5.24 -17.60
CA ASP A 76 2.81 5.83 -18.19
C ASP A 76 3.13 6.42 -19.56
N SER A 77 2.49 5.88 -20.59
CA SER A 77 2.60 6.37 -21.97
C SER A 77 1.93 7.73 -22.18
N TRP A 78 0.99 8.13 -21.31
CA TRP A 78 0.28 9.41 -21.40
C TRP A 78 0.90 10.51 -20.53
N GLY A 79 1.90 10.18 -19.70
CA GLY A 79 2.71 11.16 -18.98
C GLY A 79 2.14 11.68 -17.65
N ASP A 80 1.05 11.13 -17.14
CA ASP A 80 0.43 11.47 -15.85
C ASP A 80 1.04 10.67 -14.68
N TYR A 81 2.36 10.77 -14.52
CA TYR A 81 3.08 10.09 -13.44
C TYR A 81 2.61 10.52 -12.06
N THR A 82 2.29 11.80 -11.90
CA THR A 82 1.80 12.35 -10.62
C THR A 82 0.46 11.73 -10.23
N GLY A 83 -0.50 11.62 -11.16
CA GLY A 83 -1.77 10.96 -10.87
C GLY A 83 -1.60 9.49 -10.46
N HIS A 84 -0.71 8.75 -11.13
CA HIS A 84 -0.41 7.36 -10.77
C HIS A 84 0.32 7.23 -9.43
N TYR A 85 1.25 8.13 -9.14
CA TYR A 85 1.95 8.19 -7.85
C TYR A 85 0.97 8.45 -6.70
N GLU A 86 0.10 9.46 -6.82
CA GLU A 86 -0.86 9.80 -5.78
C GLU A 86 -1.85 8.65 -5.51
N ARG A 87 -2.30 7.94 -6.56
CA ARG A 87 -3.15 6.75 -6.41
C ARG A 87 -2.43 5.64 -5.65
N LEU A 88 -1.19 5.36 -6.04
CA LEU A 88 -0.35 4.36 -5.37
C LEU A 88 -0.15 4.71 -3.89
N ARG A 89 0.26 5.95 -3.60
CA ARG A 89 0.47 6.44 -2.24
C ARG A 89 -0.80 6.31 -1.40
N THR A 90 -1.93 6.79 -1.92
CA THR A 90 -3.23 6.71 -1.24
C THR A 90 -3.58 5.29 -0.85
N VAL A 91 -3.33 4.33 -1.75
CA VAL A 91 -3.60 2.91 -1.48
C VAL A 91 -2.62 2.32 -0.47
N LEU A 92 -1.31 2.56 -0.62
CA LEU A 92 -0.31 2.04 0.31
C LEU A 92 -0.54 2.57 1.73
N ASP A 93 -0.84 3.87 1.87
CA ASP A 93 -1.15 4.51 3.14
C ASP A 93 -2.46 3.95 3.72
N SER A 94 -3.50 3.79 2.91
CA SER A 94 -4.80 3.27 3.38
C SER A 94 -4.72 1.83 3.89
N LEU A 95 -3.80 1.04 3.33
CA LEU A 95 -3.57 -0.35 3.72
C LEU A 95 -2.52 -0.52 4.83
N ASP A 96 -1.91 0.57 5.32
CA ASP A 96 -0.71 0.56 6.17
C ASP A 96 0.37 -0.39 5.61
N ALA A 97 0.53 -0.41 4.27
CA ALA A 97 1.29 -1.45 3.58
C ALA A 97 2.81 -1.36 3.79
N GLY A 98 3.34 -0.23 4.27
CA GLY A 98 4.77 0.00 4.42
C GLY A 98 5.13 1.47 4.38
N MET A 99 6.37 1.76 4.02
CA MET A 99 6.95 3.11 4.03
C MET A 99 7.65 3.39 2.70
N ILE A 100 7.43 4.57 2.12
CA ILE A 100 8.23 5.07 1.01
C ILE A 100 9.48 5.74 1.59
N LEU A 101 10.67 5.22 1.27
CA LEU A 101 11.94 5.76 1.76
C LEU A 101 12.59 6.75 0.80
N GLY A 102 12.23 6.68 -0.48
CA GLY A 102 12.75 7.56 -1.50
C GLY A 102 12.00 7.42 -2.80
N GLU A 103 12.03 8.46 -3.61
CA GLU A 103 11.35 8.53 -4.90
C GLU A 103 12.13 9.42 -5.86
N GLY A 104 11.95 9.19 -7.16
CA GLY A 104 12.59 10.03 -8.15
C GLY A 104 12.44 9.55 -9.59
N TRP A 105 12.84 10.44 -10.51
CA TRP A 105 12.87 10.13 -11.93
C TRP A 105 14.02 9.20 -12.27
N GLY A 106 13.73 8.20 -13.10
CA GLY A 106 14.70 7.29 -13.68
C GLY A 106 14.52 7.15 -15.18
N ARG A 107 15.42 6.38 -15.78
CA ARG A 107 15.31 5.91 -17.16
C ARG A 107 15.41 4.39 -17.15
N ASP A 108 14.52 3.74 -17.87
CA ASP A 108 14.63 2.31 -18.16
C ASP A 108 15.00 2.08 -19.61
N TYR A 109 15.75 1.03 -19.86
CA TYR A 109 16.23 0.67 -21.19
C TYR A 109 15.56 -0.64 -21.59
N ALA A 110 14.25 -0.55 -21.91
CA ALA A 110 13.46 -1.71 -22.31
C ALA A 110 14.02 -2.38 -23.58
N HIS A 111 14.64 -1.60 -24.47
CA HIS A 111 15.40 -2.06 -25.63
C HIS A 111 16.68 -1.23 -25.82
N ILE A 112 17.68 -1.82 -26.48
CA ILE A 112 18.91 -1.13 -26.88
C ILE A 112 18.51 0.18 -27.60
N LEU A 113 18.96 1.31 -27.07
CA LEU A 113 18.75 2.69 -27.56
C LEU A 113 17.38 3.37 -27.30
N MET A 114 16.42 2.73 -26.60
CA MET A 114 15.16 3.38 -26.25
C MET A 114 15.02 3.57 -24.74
N ALA A 115 15.40 4.76 -24.26
CA ALA A 115 15.25 5.15 -22.87
C ALA A 115 13.82 5.63 -22.59
N VAL A 116 13.07 4.88 -21.79
CA VAL A 116 11.73 5.26 -21.33
C VAL A 116 11.86 5.96 -19.99
N ARG A 117 11.23 7.13 -19.84
CA ARG A 117 11.18 7.83 -18.56
C ARG A 117 10.29 7.02 -17.60
N ILE A 118 10.78 6.81 -16.38
CA ILE A 118 10.06 6.09 -15.34
C ILE A 118 10.09 6.89 -14.05
N TYR A 119 9.07 6.68 -13.22
CA TYR A 119 9.11 7.16 -11.83
C TYR A 119 9.39 5.97 -10.92
N ARG A 120 10.44 6.08 -10.09
CA ARG A 120 10.94 5.01 -9.20
C ARG A 120 10.60 5.35 -7.77
N ILE A 121 10.19 4.35 -7.01
CA ILE A 121 9.83 4.47 -5.60
C ILE A 121 10.53 3.34 -4.84
N SER A 122 11.36 3.70 -3.86
CA SER A 122 11.92 2.78 -2.88
C SER A 122 10.89 2.55 -1.78
N PHE A 123 10.39 1.32 -1.70
CA PHE A 123 9.30 0.93 -0.82
C PHE A 123 9.77 -0.15 0.15
N PHE A 124 9.61 0.13 1.44
CA PHE A 124 10.01 -0.75 2.53
C PHE A 124 8.76 -1.29 3.21
N THR A 125 8.62 -2.62 3.25
CA THR A 125 7.35 -3.25 3.63
C THR A 125 7.57 -4.54 4.38
N PHE A 126 6.65 -4.82 5.30
CA PHE A 126 6.55 -6.11 5.98
C PHE A 126 5.75 -7.14 5.17
N LEU A 127 5.06 -6.71 4.11
CA LEU A 127 4.29 -7.60 3.26
C LEU A 127 5.23 -8.49 2.43
N PRO A 128 4.86 -9.76 2.18
CA PRO A 128 5.57 -10.57 1.22
C PRO A 128 5.49 -9.89 -0.17
N PRO A 129 6.56 -9.94 -0.99
CA PRO A 129 6.58 -9.18 -2.24
C PRO A 129 5.49 -9.58 -3.23
N GLU A 130 5.01 -10.82 -3.15
CA GLU A 130 3.83 -11.31 -3.87
C GLU A 130 2.59 -10.48 -3.50
N GLY A 131 2.35 -10.23 -2.21
CA GLY A 131 1.23 -9.43 -1.72
C GLY A 131 1.30 -7.97 -2.17
N VAL A 132 2.51 -7.40 -2.29
CA VAL A 132 2.71 -6.08 -2.89
C VAL A 132 2.41 -6.11 -4.39
N LYS A 133 2.85 -7.16 -5.10
CA LYS A 133 2.57 -7.30 -6.53
C LYS A 133 1.07 -7.40 -6.81
N GLU A 134 0.29 -8.08 -5.96
CA GLU A 134 -1.18 -8.10 -6.06
C GLU A 134 -1.78 -6.69 -5.99
N ILE A 135 -1.33 -5.86 -5.03
CA ILE A 135 -1.79 -4.46 -4.88
C ILE A 135 -1.50 -3.67 -6.16
N LEU A 136 -0.27 -3.77 -6.67
CA LEU A 136 0.13 -3.06 -7.88
C LEU A 136 -0.68 -3.52 -9.10
N MET A 137 -0.91 -4.83 -9.24
CA MET A 137 -1.74 -5.34 -10.32
C MET A 137 -3.17 -4.82 -10.25
N GLY A 138 -3.74 -4.69 -9.05
CA GLY A 138 -5.04 -4.04 -8.89
C GLY A 138 -5.01 -2.59 -9.35
N LEU A 139 -3.97 -1.83 -9.00
CA LEU A 139 -3.80 -0.42 -9.38
C LEU A 139 -3.52 -0.17 -10.86
N GLU A 140 -3.05 -1.17 -11.61
CA GLU A 140 -2.90 -1.06 -13.06
C GLU A 140 -4.24 -0.83 -13.77
N TYR A 141 -5.36 -1.29 -13.18
CA TYR A 141 -6.70 -1.22 -13.75
C TYR A 141 -7.60 -0.24 -13.00
N ASP A 142 -8.53 0.39 -13.72
CA ASP A 142 -9.60 1.18 -13.11
C ASP A 142 -10.82 0.30 -12.74
N ALA A 143 -11.86 0.94 -12.21
CA ALA A 143 -13.12 0.29 -11.84
C ALA A 143 -13.87 -0.33 -13.03
N GLU A 144 -13.66 0.16 -14.26
CA GLU A 144 -14.25 -0.42 -15.48
C GLU A 144 -13.41 -1.58 -16.04
N GLY A 145 -12.25 -1.86 -15.43
CA GLY A 145 -11.33 -2.91 -15.86
C GLY A 145 -10.52 -2.54 -17.11
N GLU A 146 -10.36 -1.24 -17.38
CA GLU A 146 -9.42 -0.69 -18.36
C GLU A 146 -8.05 -0.51 -17.69
N ARG A 147 -6.98 -0.89 -18.40
CA ARG A 147 -5.61 -0.75 -17.89
C ARG A 147 -5.11 0.66 -18.13
N ILE A 148 -4.83 1.39 -17.06
CA ILE A 148 -4.43 2.80 -17.11
C ILE A 148 -2.96 3.03 -16.75
N ALA A 149 -2.24 2.09 -16.15
CA ALA A 149 -0.79 2.20 -15.93
C ALA A 149 -0.07 0.85 -16.00
N ASP A 150 1.26 0.89 -16.09
CA ASP A 150 2.09 -0.27 -15.75
C ASP A 150 2.85 -0.01 -14.46
N LEU A 151 2.74 -0.95 -13.52
CA LEU A 151 3.37 -0.88 -12.20
C LEU A 151 4.22 -2.12 -12.01
N ASP A 152 5.52 -1.96 -12.21
CA ASP A 152 6.48 -3.04 -12.00
C ASP A 152 7.00 -3.04 -10.57
N LEU A 153 7.29 -4.25 -10.07
CA LEU A 153 7.88 -4.49 -8.77
C LEU A 153 9.22 -5.18 -8.94
N TYR A 154 10.23 -4.70 -8.23
CA TYR A 154 11.57 -5.25 -8.23
C TYR A 154 12.05 -5.53 -6.81
N ARG A 155 12.87 -6.57 -6.68
CA ARG A 155 13.67 -6.86 -5.48
C ARG A 155 15.14 -6.83 -5.90
N GLY A 156 15.83 -5.76 -5.55
CA GLY A 156 17.15 -5.48 -6.12
C GLY A 156 17.08 -5.35 -7.64
N ARG A 157 17.69 -6.31 -8.38
CA ARG A 157 17.67 -6.34 -9.85
C ARG A 157 16.62 -7.28 -10.43
N GLU A 158 15.97 -8.08 -9.60
CA GLU A 158 15.01 -9.09 -10.06
C GLU A 158 13.60 -8.49 -10.16
N LYS A 159 12.96 -8.66 -11.32
CA LYS A 159 11.56 -8.27 -11.52
C LYS A 159 10.64 -9.34 -10.95
N ILE A 160 9.75 -8.95 -10.04
CA ILE A 160 8.69 -9.83 -9.52
C ILE A 160 7.55 -9.84 -10.54
N SER A 161 7.46 -10.96 -11.26
CA SER A 161 6.45 -11.18 -12.31
C SER A 161 5.09 -11.55 -11.72
N TRP A 162 4.02 -11.10 -12.40
CA TRP A 162 2.66 -11.59 -12.13
C TRP A 162 2.53 -13.10 -12.37
N GLY A 163 3.40 -13.69 -13.20
CA GLY A 163 3.44 -15.13 -13.45
C GLY A 163 3.72 -15.97 -12.21
N GLY A 164 4.44 -15.40 -11.23
CA GLY A 164 4.69 -16.03 -9.93
C GLY A 164 3.47 -16.08 -9.00
N LEU A 165 2.43 -15.29 -9.29
CA LEU A 165 1.19 -15.24 -8.49
C LEU A 165 0.17 -16.32 -8.91
N LEU A 166 0.40 -17.00 -10.02
CA LEU A 166 -0.50 -18.02 -10.53
C LEU A 166 -0.34 -19.31 -9.72
N SER A 167 -1.45 -19.83 -9.20
CA SER A 167 -1.47 -21.14 -8.56
C SER A 167 -1.32 -22.24 -9.62
N LYS A 168 -0.52 -23.27 -9.31
CA LYS A 168 -0.19 -24.40 -10.22
C LYS A 168 -1.40 -25.26 -10.66
N LYS A 169 -2.64 -24.93 -10.25
CA LYS A 169 -3.84 -25.76 -10.38
C LYS A 169 -5.09 -25.03 -10.94
N GLY A 170 -4.93 -23.92 -11.68
CA GLY A 170 -6.05 -23.15 -12.23
C GLY A 170 -6.02 -22.98 -13.76
N PRO A 171 -7.17 -22.61 -14.39
CA PRO A 171 -7.27 -22.34 -15.84
C PRO A 171 -6.40 -21.14 -16.27
N PRO A 172 -6.17 -20.93 -17.58
CA PRO A 172 -5.03 -20.15 -18.08
C PRO A 172 -5.05 -18.67 -17.70
N HIS A 173 -3.93 -18.23 -17.10
CA HIS A 173 -2.99 -17.19 -17.55
C HIS A 173 -3.49 -15.88 -18.22
N ASP A 174 -4.68 -15.38 -17.92
CA ASP A 174 -5.08 -14.03 -18.37
C ASP A 174 -4.68 -12.95 -17.34
N ARG A 175 -3.67 -12.14 -17.67
CA ARG A 175 -3.23 -10.99 -16.86
C ARG A 175 -4.38 -10.01 -16.62
N THR A 176 -5.29 -9.86 -17.58
CA THR A 176 -6.42 -8.93 -17.49
C THR A 176 -7.43 -9.40 -16.46
N ALA A 177 -7.90 -10.65 -16.57
CA ALA A 177 -8.77 -11.26 -15.57
C ALA A 177 -8.14 -11.24 -14.17
N LEU A 178 -6.84 -11.57 -14.07
CA LEU A 178 -6.12 -11.53 -12.80
C LEU A 178 -6.03 -10.11 -12.22
N GLY A 179 -5.74 -9.12 -13.06
CA GLY A 179 -5.70 -7.71 -12.68
C GLY A 179 -7.05 -7.20 -12.16
N ARG A 180 -8.15 -7.55 -12.83
CA ARG A 180 -9.51 -7.23 -12.38
C ARG A 180 -9.86 -7.87 -11.05
N ALA A 181 -9.53 -9.16 -10.88
CA ALA A 181 -9.73 -9.85 -9.60
C ALA A 181 -8.93 -9.18 -8.46
N PHE A 182 -7.69 -8.75 -8.73
CA PHE A 182 -6.93 -7.98 -7.74
C PHE A 182 -7.46 -6.56 -7.52
N ARG A 183 -8.05 -5.91 -8.53
CA ARG A 183 -8.73 -4.62 -8.37
C ARG A 183 -9.94 -4.76 -7.43
N GLU A 184 -10.77 -5.79 -7.61
CA GLU A 184 -11.90 -6.09 -6.73
C GLU A 184 -11.44 -6.37 -5.29
N LYS A 185 -10.42 -7.24 -5.13
CA LYS A 185 -9.80 -7.54 -3.83
C LYS A 185 -9.22 -6.29 -3.16
N LEU A 186 -8.63 -5.39 -3.95
CA LEU A 186 -8.09 -4.12 -3.46
C LEU A 186 -9.22 -3.22 -2.96
N SER A 187 -10.27 -3.02 -3.78
CA SER A 187 -11.45 -2.22 -3.42
C SER A 187 -12.10 -2.71 -2.13
N SER A 188 -12.24 -4.03 -1.94
CA SER A 188 -12.86 -4.59 -0.73
C SER A 188 -12.03 -4.38 0.55
N ARG A 189 -10.73 -4.10 0.42
CA ARG A 189 -9.82 -3.85 1.56
C ARG A 189 -9.76 -2.36 1.92
N LEU A 190 -10.06 -1.49 0.97
CA LEU A 190 -10.03 -0.05 1.18
C LEU A 190 -11.28 0.41 1.96
N PRO A 191 -11.14 1.41 2.85
CA PRO A 191 -12.28 2.18 3.35
C PRO A 191 -13.12 2.76 2.20
N GLY A 192 -14.44 2.88 2.38
CA GLY A 192 -15.34 3.34 1.32
C GLY A 192 -15.01 4.73 0.79
N ASP A 193 -14.58 5.66 1.65
CA ASP A 193 -14.11 6.99 1.25
C ASP A 193 -12.82 6.93 0.41
N LYS A 194 -11.90 6.02 0.76
CA LYS A 194 -10.65 5.82 0.02
C LYS A 194 -10.86 5.10 -1.31
N ALA A 195 -11.78 4.15 -1.37
CA ALA A 195 -12.19 3.52 -2.61
C ALA A 195 -12.82 4.55 -3.57
N ALA A 196 -13.73 5.38 -3.07
CA ALA A 196 -14.34 6.46 -3.86
C ALA A 196 -13.32 7.52 -4.32
N LEU A 197 -12.34 7.87 -3.46
CA LEU A 197 -11.24 8.76 -3.82
C LEU A 197 -10.37 8.15 -4.92
N LEU A 198 -10.03 6.86 -4.82
CA LEU A 198 -9.26 6.16 -5.85
C LEU A 198 -9.98 6.22 -7.22
N GLU A 199 -11.29 5.95 -7.24
CA GLU A 199 -12.11 6.04 -8.45
C GLU A 199 -12.23 7.47 -9.00
N SER A 200 -12.26 8.50 -8.14
CA SER A 200 -12.26 9.90 -8.63
C SER A 200 -10.93 10.26 -9.29
N MET A 201 -9.81 9.83 -8.70
CA MET A 201 -8.47 10.04 -9.28
C MET A 201 -8.33 9.33 -10.63
N GLU A 202 -8.89 8.13 -10.77
CA GLU A 202 -8.92 7.37 -12.04
C GLU A 202 -9.70 8.11 -13.13
N ARG A 203 -10.89 8.63 -12.79
CA ARG A 203 -11.70 9.45 -13.72
C ARG A 203 -10.98 10.73 -14.14
N GLU A 204 -10.26 11.37 -13.23
CA GLU A 204 -9.45 12.56 -13.55
C GLU A 204 -8.28 12.24 -14.49
N ILE A 205 -7.58 11.12 -14.29
CA ILE A 205 -6.53 10.68 -15.21
C ILE A 205 -7.11 10.46 -16.60
N LYS A 206 -8.26 9.76 -16.70
CA LYS A 206 -8.92 9.49 -17.98
C LYS A 206 -9.40 10.77 -18.67
N SER A 207 -9.93 11.74 -17.94
CA SER A 207 -10.37 13.02 -18.52
C SER A 207 -9.19 13.83 -19.09
N ARG A 208 -8.03 13.81 -18.42
CA ARG A 208 -6.80 14.42 -18.93
C ARG A 208 -6.28 13.75 -20.19
N ARG A 209 -6.45 12.43 -20.33
CA ARG A 209 -6.06 11.67 -21.55
C ARG A 209 -6.95 11.96 -22.76
N GLY A 210 -8.25 12.18 -22.53
CA GLY A 210 -9.21 12.54 -23.58
C GLY A 210 -9.14 14.00 -24.02
N SER A 211 -8.44 14.85 -23.27
CA SER A 211 -8.21 16.24 -23.61
C SER A 211 -6.92 16.37 -24.42
N PRO A 212 -6.89 17.11 -25.55
CA PRO A 212 -5.62 17.35 -26.25
C PRO A 212 -4.63 17.99 -25.28
N PRO A 213 -3.33 17.62 -25.34
CA PRO A 213 -2.34 18.19 -24.44
C PRO A 213 -2.39 19.71 -24.56
N ALA A 214 -2.51 20.40 -23.43
CA ALA A 214 -2.38 21.84 -23.40
C ALA A 214 -1.04 22.18 -24.06
N ALA A 215 -1.09 22.89 -25.19
CA ALA A 215 0.09 23.33 -25.90
C ALA A 215 1.00 24.07 -24.92
N GLY A 216 2.11 23.44 -24.56
CA GLY A 216 3.07 23.98 -23.60
C GLY A 216 3.62 25.30 -24.12
N LYS A 217 3.55 26.32 -23.27
CA LYS A 217 4.35 27.54 -23.39
C LYS A 217 5.77 27.27 -22.94
#